data_AF-A0A4R1QLI1-F1
#
_entry.id   AF-A0A4R1QLI1-F1
#
_cell.length_a   1.000
_cell.length_b   1.000
_cell.length_c   1.000
_cell.angle_alpha   90.00
_cell.angle_beta   90.00
_cell.angle_gamma   90.00
#
_symmetry.space_group_name_H-M   'P 1'
#
loop_
_entity.id
_entity.type
_entity.pdbx_description
1 polymer ?
#
loop_
_entity_poly.entity_id
_entity_poly.type
_entity_poly.pdbx_seq_one_letter_code
_entity_poly.pdbx_strand_id
1 'polypeptide(L)'
;MKVLEAISTIAGKYFAVWVICTAVIAYMAPTPFLNLSGYITILLGFVMFGMGLTLKAVDFKIVLMNPLPVIIGVCAQFIIMPLTAFSIAYIMKLPAELAAGLVLLGSVPGGTASNVMVYLAKGNVPLSIAMTSVSTLLAPIATPFILLLLAGQWMPVDPKAMFISIIQVIIIPIILGIGIRRFLPKVVEKSITVIPLISVLAIMIIISAVVICS
;
A
#
# COMPACT_ATOMS: atom_id res chain seq x y z
N MET A 1 -25.99 -1.00 12.79
CA MET A 1 -24.64 -0.41 12.95
C MET A 1 -23.71 -1.34 13.75
N LYS A 2 -24.06 -1.76 14.99
CA LYS A 2 -23.21 -2.65 15.82
C LYS A 2 -22.73 -3.94 15.12
N VAL A 3 -23.60 -4.61 14.35
CA VAL A 3 -23.23 -5.84 13.61
C VAL A 3 -22.20 -5.55 12.52
N LEU A 4 -22.37 -4.47 11.76
CA LEU A 4 -21.46 -4.08 10.69
C LEU A 4 -20.08 -3.67 11.24
N GLU A 5 -20.05 -2.96 12.36
CA GLU A 5 -18.83 -2.60 13.09
C GLU A 5 -18.09 -3.84 13.62
N ALA A 6 -18.83 -4.82 14.15
CA ALA A 6 -18.25 -6.09 14.59
C ALA A 6 -17.61 -6.86 13.42
N ILE A 7 -18.31 -6.96 12.28
CA ILE A 7 -17.79 -7.60 11.06
C ILE A 7 -16.53 -6.89 10.57
N SER A 8 -16.54 -5.56 10.52
CA SER A 8 -15.39 -4.76 10.10
C SER A 8 -14.18 -4.97 11.02
N THR A 9 -14.41 -5.04 12.33
CA THR A 9 -13.37 -5.31 13.33
C THR A 9 -12.77 -6.71 13.16
N ILE A 10 -13.61 -7.73 12.93
CA ILE A 10 -13.16 -9.11 12.68
C ILE A 10 -12.37 -9.19 11.38
N ALA A 11 -12.85 -8.55 10.30
CA ALA A 11 -12.18 -8.50 9.02
C ALA A 11 -10.77 -7.89 9.15
N GLY A 12 -10.63 -6.77 9.86
CA GLY A 12 -9.33 -6.15 10.13
C GLY A 12 -8.42 -7.01 11.02
N LYS A 13 -8.96 -7.61 12.09
CA LYS A 13 -8.19 -8.42 13.05
C LYS A 13 -7.59 -9.67 12.41
N TYR A 14 -8.35 -10.35 11.55
CA TYR A 14 -7.92 -11.59 10.88
C TYR A 14 -7.49 -11.35 9.42
N PHE A 15 -7.13 -10.12 9.07
CA PHE A 15 -6.77 -9.73 7.71
C PHE A 15 -5.80 -10.69 7.02
N ALA A 16 -4.69 -11.06 7.69
CA ALA A 16 -3.70 -11.97 7.13
C ALA A 16 -4.27 -13.37 6.84
N VAL A 17 -5.14 -13.88 7.72
CA VAL A 17 -5.81 -15.18 7.54
C VAL A 17 -6.72 -15.12 6.31
N TRP A 18 -7.53 -14.07 6.20
CA TRP A 18 -8.41 -13.86 5.04
C TRP A 18 -7.63 -13.79 3.73
N VAL A 19 -6.53 -13.06 3.71
CA VAL A 19 -5.64 -12.94 2.54
C VAL A 19 -5.07 -14.30 2.13
N ILE A 20 -4.55 -15.08 3.08
CA ILE A 20 -3.96 -16.40 2.79
C ILE A 20 -5.03 -17.36 2.29
N CYS A 21 -6.19 -17.45 2.98
CA CYS A 21 -7.29 -18.30 2.54
C CYS A 21 -7.76 -17.94 1.14
N THR A 22 -7.88 -16.65 0.84
CA THR A 22 -8.30 -16.17 -0.49
C THR A 22 -7.29 -16.54 -1.56
N ALA A 23 -5.99 -16.37 -1.30
CA ALA A 23 -4.95 -16.76 -2.24
C ALA A 23 -4.97 -18.27 -2.55
N VAL A 24 -5.14 -19.11 -1.52
CA VAL A 24 -5.26 -20.57 -1.69
C VAL A 24 -6.51 -20.94 -2.50
N ILE A 25 -7.65 -20.33 -2.21
CA ILE A 25 -8.90 -20.58 -2.95
C ILE A 25 -8.77 -20.15 -4.41
N ALA A 26 -8.20 -18.97 -4.67
CA ALA A 26 -7.99 -18.46 -6.03
C ALA A 26 -7.06 -19.37 -6.84
N TYR A 27 -6.03 -19.94 -6.21
CA TYR A 27 -5.14 -20.92 -6.83
C TYR A 27 -5.84 -22.24 -7.15
N MET A 28 -6.67 -22.76 -6.23
CA MET A 28 -7.37 -24.04 -6.41
C MET A 28 -8.58 -23.96 -7.35
N ALA A 29 -9.28 -22.82 -7.38
CA ALA A 29 -10.49 -22.61 -8.15
C ALA A 29 -10.47 -21.23 -8.84
N PRO A 30 -9.77 -21.09 -9.99
CA PRO A 30 -9.55 -19.80 -10.64
C PRO A 30 -10.78 -19.27 -11.39
N THR A 31 -11.71 -20.14 -11.79
CA THR A 31 -12.86 -19.78 -12.64
C THR A 31 -13.76 -18.63 -12.15
N PRO A 32 -14.03 -18.44 -10.84
CA PRO A 32 -14.89 -17.34 -10.37
C PRO A 32 -14.26 -15.95 -10.52
N PHE A 33 -12.94 -15.87 -10.69
CA PHE A 33 -12.17 -14.64 -10.50
C PHE A 33 -11.48 -14.16 -11.79
N LEU A 34 -11.62 -14.88 -12.91
CA LEU A 34 -10.96 -14.57 -14.19
C LEU A 34 -11.25 -13.16 -14.71
N ASN A 35 -12.42 -12.60 -14.41
CA ASN A 35 -12.83 -11.28 -14.88
C ASN A 35 -12.47 -10.13 -13.93
N LEU A 36 -11.70 -10.39 -12.86
CA LEU A 36 -11.43 -9.39 -11.82
C LEU A 36 -10.17 -8.55 -12.07
N SER A 37 -9.31 -8.94 -13.02
CA SER A 37 -8.05 -8.26 -13.34
C SER A 37 -8.23 -6.80 -13.75
N GLY A 38 -9.30 -6.50 -14.52
CA GLY A 38 -9.62 -5.13 -14.96
C GLY A 38 -10.00 -4.18 -13.82
N TYR A 39 -10.32 -4.69 -12.64
CA TYR A 39 -10.74 -3.87 -11.49
C TYR A 39 -9.60 -3.57 -10.50
N ILE A 40 -8.41 -4.16 -10.67
CA ILE A 40 -7.29 -4.01 -9.72
C ILE A 40 -6.97 -2.53 -9.47
N THR A 41 -6.81 -1.75 -10.53
CA THR A 41 -6.46 -0.32 -10.45
C THR A 41 -7.53 0.49 -9.71
N ILE A 42 -8.80 0.22 -9.99
CA ILE A 42 -9.94 0.91 -9.37
C ILE A 42 -10.02 0.56 -7.88
N LEU A 43 -9.88 -0.73 -7.55
CA LEU A 43 -9.90 -1.22 -6.17
C LEU A 43 -8.72 -0.66 -5.37
N LEU A 44 -7.53 -0.60 -5.96
CA LEU A 44 -6.37 0.03 -5.33
C LEU A 44 -6.65 1.52 -5.05
N GLY A 45 -7.27 2.23 -6.01
CA GLY A 45 -7.72 3.60 -5.82
C GLY A 45 -8.67 3.77 -4.64
N PHE A 46 -9.64 2.87 -4.45
CA PHE A 46 -10.53 2.88 -3.28
C PHE A 46 -9.79 2.65 -1.97
N VAL A 47 -8.83 1.73 -1.94
CA VAL A 47 -7.98 1.48 -0.76
C VAL A 47 -7.16 2.73 -0.42
N MET A 48 -6.56 3.37 -1.42
CA MET A 48 -5.76 4.60 -1.24
C MET A 48 -6.63 5.80 -0.84
N PHE A 49 -7.85 5.90 -1.37
CA PHE A 49 -8.83 6.88 -0.92
C PHE A 49 -9.21 6.67 0.55
N GLY A 50 -9.46 5.41 0.94
CA GLY A 50 -9.71 5.04 2.33
C GLY A 50 -8.57 5.44 3.27
N MET A 51 -7.31 5.24 2.84
CA MET A 51 -6.15 5.76 3.55
C MET A 51 -6.21 7.30 3.67
N GLY A 52 -6.49 8.02 2.60
CA GLY A 52 -6.64 9.48 2.59
C GLY A 52 -7.69 9.99 3.59
N LEU A 53 -8.83 9.29 3.72
CA LEU A 53 -9.87 9.59 4.71
C LEU A 53 -9.38 9.43 6.16
N THR A 54 -8.37 8.58 6.41
CA THR A 54 -7.81 8.32 7.74
C THR A 54 -6.65 9.24 8.12
N LEU A 55 -6.06 9.97 7.19
CA LEU A 55 -4.99 10.94 7.43
C LEU A 55 -5.53 12.23 8.07
N LYS A 56 -4.80 12.77 9.05
CA LYS A 56 -5.11 14.02 9.76
C LYS A 56 -4.03 15.06 9.52
N ALA A 57 -4.39 16.34 9.58
CA ALA A 57 -3.42 17.44 9.47
C ALA A 57 -2.33 17.39 10.56
N VAL A 58 -2.63 16.82 11.73
CA VAL A 58 -1.65 16.64 12.82
C VAL A 58 -0.51 15.69 12.43
N ASP A 59 -0.76 14.74 11.53
CA ASP A 59 0.24 13.77 11.09
C ASP A 59 1.36 14.48 10.29
N PHE A 60 1.01 15.52 9.54
CA PHE A 60 1.98 16.38 8.83
C PHE A 60 2.70 17.37 9.75
N LYS A 61 2.08 17.77 10.86
CA LYS A 61 2.71 18.66 11.84
C LYS A 61 3.95 18.02 12.47
N ILE A 62 3.93 16.70 12.70
CA ILE A 62 5.06 15.95 13.25
C ILE A 62 6.28 16.00 12.32
N VAL A 63 6.06 15.94 11.00
CA VAL A 63 7.13 16.06 10.00
C VAL A 63 7.86 17.40 10.15
N LEU A 64 7.12 18.48 10.44
CA LEU A 64 7.71 19.82 10.62
C LEU A 64 8.37 19.99 11.98
N MET A 65 7.81 19.39 13.04
CA MET A 65 8.32 19.54 14.40
C MET A 65 9.53 18.66 14.70
N ASN A 66 9.59 17.45 14.13
CA ASN A 66 10.67 16.49 14.33
C ASN A 66 11.02 15.81 12.98
N PRO A 67 11.67 16.52 12.05
CA PRO A 67 11.93 16.02 10.71
C PRO A 67 12.96 14.89 10.66
N LEU A 68 13.96 14.91 11.54
CA LEU A 68 15.12 14.01 11.46
C LEU A 68 14.73 12.53 11.54
N PRO A 69 13.91 12.07 12.51
CA PRO A 69 13.45 10.67 12.54
C PRO A 69 12.64 10.27 11.30
N VAL A 70 11.82 11.18 10.76
CA VAL A 70 11.02 10.91 9.56
C VAL A 70 11.92 10.72 8.34
N ILE A 71 12.90 11.61 8.15
CA ILE A 71 13.86 11.54 7.04
C ILE A 71 14.67 10.25 7.11
N ILE A 72 15.22 9.92 8.29
CA ILE A 72 15.98 8.68 8.49
C ILE A 72 15.11 7.47 8.12
N GLY A 73 13.86 7.43 8.60
CA GLY A 73 12.93 6.35 8.30
C GLY A 73 12.59 6.21 6.82
N VAL A 74 12.38 7.33 6.12
CA VAL A 74 12.09 7.36 4.68
C VAL A 74 13.31 6.95 3.86
N CYS A 75 14.50 7.44 4.20
CA CYS A 75 15.75 7.01 3.57
C CYS A 75 15.98 5.52 3.80
N ALA A 76 15.77 5.02 5.02
CA ALA A 76 15.87 3.60 5.33
C ALA A 76 14.89 2.77 4.48
N GLN A 77 13.63 3.21 4.34
CA GLN A 77 12.63 2.55 3.50
C GLN A 77 13.10 2.43 2.04
N PHE A 78 13.54 3.53 1.44
CA PHE A 78 13.92 3.56 0.02
C PHE A 78 15.35 3.11 -0.29
N ILE A 79 16.15 2.77 0.72
CA ILE A 79 17.51 2.24 0.55
C ILE A 79 17.54 0.77 0.95
N ILE A 80 17.12 0.45 2.17
CA ILE A 80 17.26 -0.90 2.73
C ILE A 80 16.34 -1.88 1.99
N MET A 81 15.06 -1.54 1.79
CA MET A 81 14.11 -2.47 1.16
C MET A 81 14.48 -2.79 -0.30
N PRO A 82 14.78 -1.82 -1.19
CA PRO A 82 15.16 -2.13 -2.57
C PRO A 82 16.48 -2.89 -2.68
N LEU A 83 17.49 -2.50 -1.89
CA LEU A 83 18.79 -3.20 -1.92
C LEU A 83 18.67 -4.63 -1.39
N THR A 84 17.83 -4.85 -0.39
CA THR A 84 17.54 -6.21 0.11
C THR A 84 16.84 -7.04 -0.97
N ALA A 85 15.79 -6.50 -1.60
CA ALA A 85 15.09 -7.14 -2.70
C ALA A 85 16.03 -7.48 -3.87
N PHE A 86 16.88 -6.53 -4.26
CA PHE A 86 17.89 -6.71 -5.29
C PHE A 86 18.90 -7.82 -4.93
N SER A 87 19.42 -7.79 -3.70
CA SER A 87 20.37 -8.78 -3.21
C SER A 87 19.78 -10.19 -3.20
N ILE A 88 18.53 -10.33 -2.74
CA ILE A 88 17.81 -11.61 -2.77
C ILE A 88 17.64 -12.09 -4.21
N ALA A 89 17.17 -11.22 -5.12
CA ALA A 89 16.99 -11.57 -6.53
C ALA A 89 18.30 -12.07 -7.18
N TYR A 90 19.41 -11.42 -6.88
CA TYR A 90 20.73 -11.77 -7.41
C TYR A 90 21.27 -13.07 -6.80
N ILE A 91 21.24 -13.21 -5.47
CA ILE A 91 21.76 -14.38 -4.75
C ILE A 91 20.97 -15.65 -5.14
N MET A 92 19.65 -15.53 -5.25
CA MET A 92 18.78 -16.65 -5.63
C MET A 92 18.71 -16.88 -7.14
N LYS A 93 19.37 -16.04 -7.95
CA LYS A 93 19.37 -16.11 -9.42
C LYS A 93 17.95 -16.19 -9.99
N LEU A 94 17.08 -15.30 -9.52
CA LEU A 94 15.68 -15.30 -9.95
C LEU A 94 15.57 -15.01 -11.46
N PRO A 95 14.57 -15.61 -12.14
CA PRO A 95 14.16 -15.19 -13.48
C PRO A 95 13.91 -13.68 -13.53
N ALA A 96 14.15 -13.08 -14.70
CA ALA A 96 14.14 -11.63 -14.87
C ALA A 96 12.82 -10.98 -14.43
N GLU A 97 11.69 -11.61 -14.74
CA GLU A 97 10.36 -11.12 -14.39
C GLU A 97 10.14 -11.12 -12.86
N LEU A 98 10.55 -12.20 -12.19
CA LEU A 98 10.45 -12.33 -10.73
C LEU A 98 11.41 -11.39 -10.00
N ALA A 99 12.63 -11.22 -10.52
CA ALA A 99 13.61 -10.29 -9.99
C ALA A 99 13.10 -8.84 -10.06
N ALA A 100 12.59 -8.42 -11.22
CA ALA A 100 12.01 -7.10 -11.39
C ALA A 100 10.78 -6.88 -10.50
N GLY A 101 9.90 -7.88 -10.37
CA GLY A 101 8.74 -7.83 -9.46
C GLY A 101 9.14 -7.71 -7.99
N LEU A 102 10.19 -8.43 -7.56
CA LEU A 102 10.70 -8.34 -6.20
C LEU A 102 11.32 -6.98 -5.90
N VAL A 103 12.09 -6.41 -6.83
CA VAL A 103 12.65 -5.05 -6.67
C VAL A 103 11.54 -4.00 -6.70
N LEU A 104 10.49 -4.17 -7.52
CA LEU A 104 9.28 -3.34 -7.48
C LEU A 104 8.66 -3.35 -6.09
N LEU A 105 8.46 -4.54 -5.51
CA LEU A 105 7.94 -4.70 -4.15
C LEU A 105 8.82 -4.01 -3.11
N GLY A 106 10.15 -4.10 -3.25
CA GLY A 106 11.08 -3.41 -2.35
C GLY A 106 11.09 -1.88 -2.50
N SER A 107 10.65 -1.36 -3.65
CA SER A 107 10.75 0.05 -4.01
C SER A 107 9.48 0.86 -3.78
N VAL A 108 8.39 0.22 -3.38
CA VAL A 108 7.13 0.91 -3.03
C VAL A 108 7.19 1.45 -1.58
N PRO A 109 6.45 2.53 -1.29
CA PRO A 109 6.36 3.07 0.07
C PRO A 109 5.75 2.07 1.06
N GLY A 110 5.92 2.35 2.35
CA GLY A 110 5.33 1.54 3.42
C GLY A 110 3.80 1.55 3.38
N GLY A 111 3.19 0.45 3.83
CA GLY A 111 1.72 0.33 3.94
C GLY A 111 1.17 0.75 5.31
N THR A 112 -0.13 1.01 5.36
CA THR A 112 -0.84 1.40 6.60
C THR A 112 -0.88 0.31 7.68
N ALA A 113 -0.69 -0.95 7.30
CA ALA A 113 -0.55 -2.06 8.24
C ALA A 113 0.64 -1.88 9.21
N SER A 114 1.70 -1.21 8.76
CA SER A 114 2.87 -0.91 9.61
C SER A 114 2.47 -0.10 10.85
N ASN A 115 1.54 0.85 10.72
CA ASN A 115 1.06 1.69 11.83
C ASN A 115 0.40 0.86 12.93
N VAL A 116 -0.35 -0.19 12.56
CA VAL A 116 -0.97 -1.12 13.52
C VAL A 116 0.10 -1.94 14.23
N MET A 117 1.11 -2.41 13.50
CA MET A 117 2.22 -3.17 14.09
C MET A 117 3.04 -2.32 15.05
N VAL A 118 3.30 -1.05 14.72
CA VAL A 118 3.97 -0.11 15.64
C VAL A 118 3.12 0.12 16.90
N TYR A 119 1.80 0.24 16.77
CA TYR A 119 0.90 0.36 17.92
C TYR A 119 0.99 -0.86 18.85
N LEU A 120 0.92 -2.07 18.28
CA LEU A 120 1.03 -3.32 19.04
C LEU A 120 2.40 -3.49 19.68
N ALA A 121 3.46 -3.04 19.02
CA ALA A 121 4.82 -3.02 19.54
C ALA A 121 5.07 -1.90 20.58
N LYS A 122 4.04 -1.11 20.94
CA LYS A 122 4.15 0.06 21.83
C LYS A 122 5.17 1.10 21.36
N GLY A 123 5.36 1.20 20.04
CA GLY A 123 6.25 2.17 19.42
C GLY A 123 5.59 3.53 19.18
N ASN A 124 6.31 4.41 18.46
CA ASN A 124 5.83 5.75 18.13
C ASN A 124 4.90 5.72 16.90
N VAL A 125 3.61 5.50 17.14
CA VAL A 125 2.56 5.45 16.09
C VAL A 125 2.50 6.75 15.26
N PRO A 126 2.52 7.95 15.88
CA PRO A 126 2.51 9.19 15.10
C PRO A 126 3.72 9.31 14.14
N LEU A 127 4.91 8.86 14.55
CA LEU A 127 6.09 8.80 13.68
C LEU A 127 5.89 7.82 12.52
N SER A 128 5.34 6.63 12.77
CA SER A 128 5.03 5.63 11.73
C SER A 128 4.07 6.17 10.67
N ILE A 129 3.02 6.88 11.09
CA ILE A 129 2.05 7.51 10.18
C ILE A 129 2.73 8.60 9.36
N ALA A 130 3.59 9.42 9.99
CA ALA A 130 4.34 10.47 9.30
C ALA A 130 5.31 9.88 8.25
N MET A 131 6.07 8.86 8.60
CA MET A 131 6.97 8.14 7.66
C MET A 131 6.20 7.53 6.49
N THR A 132 5.07 6.87 6.77
CA THR A 132 4.21 6.29 5.73
C THR A 132 3.65 7.36 4.79
N SER A 133 3.19 8.48 5.35
CA SER A 133 2.65 9.59 4.57
C SER A 133 3.70 10.23 3.67
N VAL A 134 4.88 10.54 4.22
CA VAL A 134 5.97 11.17 3.46
C VAL A 134 6.51 10.22 2.39
N SER A 135 6.73 8.93 2.71
CA SER A 135 7.16 7.96 1.71
C SER A 135 6.14 7.78 0.59
N THR A 136 4.84 7.78 0.91
CA THR A 136 3.77 7.70 -0.10
C THR A 136 3.76 8.92 -1.03
N LEU A 137 3.97 10.13 -0.49
CA LEU A 137 4.07 11.35 -1.30
C LEU A 137 5.31 11.39 -2.18
N LEU A 138 6.41 10.76 -1.75
CA LEU A 138 7.66 10.66 -2.51
C LEU A 138 7.65 9.51 -3.54
N ALA A 139 6.77 8.54 -3.37
CA ALA A 139 6.68 7.35 -4.21
C ALA A 139 6.61 7.60 -5.73
N PRO A 140 5.88 8.62 -6.25
CA PRO A 140 5.85 8.89 -7.69
C PRO A 140 7.23 9.11 -8.30
N ILE A 141 8.18 9.64 -7.52
CA ILE A 141 9.54 9.93 -7.99
C ILE A 141 10.49 8.82 -7.56
N ALA A 142 10.45 8.44 -6.27
CA ALA A 142 11.39 7.48 -5.70
C ALA A 142 11.23 6.08 -6.31
N THR A 143 10.01 5.55 -6.42
CA THR A 143 9.77 4.19 -6.90
C THR A 143 10.23 3.99 -8.35
N PRO A 144 9.86 4.85 -9.32
CA PRO A 144 10.34 4.69 -10.70
C PRO A 144 11.85 4.91 -10.83
N PHE A 145 12.42 5.83 -10.07
CA PHE A 145 13.86 6.08 -10.08
C PHE A 145 14.66 4.87 -9.59
N ILE A 146 14.27 4.28 -8.47
CA ILE A 146 14.91 3.08 -7.92
C ILE A 146 14.77 1.91 -8.89
N LEU A 147 13.62 1.75 -9.53
CA LEU A 147 13.42 0.70 -10.53
C LEU A 147 14.27 0.89 -11.77
N LEU A 148 14.39 2.11 -12.25
CA LEU A 148 15.28 2.41 -13.35
C LEU A 148 16.73 2.01 -13.02
N LEU A 149 17.17 2.27 -11.78
CA LEU A 149 18.53 1.95 -11.33
C LEU A 149 18.77 0.46 -11.12
N LEU A 150 17.83 -0.25 -10.49
CA LEU A 150 18.04 -1.62 -10.02
C LEU A 150 17.44 -2.66 -10.96
N ALA A 151 16.22 -2.41 -11.46
CA ALA A 151 15.46 -3.37 -12.25
C ALA A 151 15.63 -3.23 -13.77
N GLY A 152 16.18 -2.11 -14.25
CA GLY A 152 16.41 -1.86 -15.68
C GLY A 152 17.30 -2.89 -16.39
N GLN A 153 18.07 -3.69 -15.63
CA GLN A 153 18.87 -4.79 -16.16
C GLN A 153 18.06 -6.05 -16.49
N TRP A 154 16.88 -6.23 -15.89
CA TRP A 154 16.03 -7.40 -16.08
C TRP A 154 14.86 -7.12 -17.03
N MET A 155 14.36 -5.89 -17.06
CA MET A 155 13.21 -5.53 -17.88
C MET A 155 13.25 -4.04 -18.27
N PRO A 156 12.79 -3.66 -19.47
CA PRO A 156 12.60 -2.25 -19.81
C PRO A 156 11.66 -1.58 -18.81
N VAL A 157 12.16 -0.53 -18.16
CA VAL A 157 11.40 0.30 -17.23
C VAL A 157 11.00 1.58 -17.96
N ASP A 158 9.73 1.96 -17.90
CA ASP A 158 9.24 3.27 -18.32
C ASP A 158 8.92 4.13 -17.08
N PRO A 159 9.87 4.98 -16.62
CA PRO A 159 9.68 5.79 -15.42
C PRO A 159 8.54 6.80 -15.56
N LYS A 160 8.26 7.27 -16.78
CA LYS A 160 7.21 8.27 -17.03
C LYS A 160 5.84 7.64 -16.88
N ALA A 161 5.63 6.46 -17.47
CA ALA A 161 4.39 5.71 -17.31
C ALA A 161 4.15 5.35 -15.84
N MET A 162 5.19 4.91 -15.12
CA MET A 162 5.08 4.61 -13.69
C MET A 162 4.76 5.86 -12.86
N PHE A 163 5.41 6.99 -13.12
CA PHE A 163 5.12 8.26 -12.44
C PHE A 163 3.64 8.64 -12.59
N ILE A 164 3.13 8.63 -13.83
CA ILE A 164 1.72 8.95 -14.12
C ILE A 164 0.78 7.97 -13.42
N SER A 165 1.08 6.67 -13.49
CA SER A 165 0.29 5.63 -12.84
C SER A 165 0.23 5.82 -11.32
N ILE A 166 1.36 6.11 -10.67
CA ILE A 166 1.37 6.32 -9.22
C ILE A 166 0.57 7.58 -8.85
N ILE A 167 0.70 8.65 -9.62
CA ILE A 167 -0.10 9.87 -9.40
C ILE A 167 -1.59 9.55 -9.50
N GLN A 168 -2.01 8.86 -10.56
CA GLN A 168 -3.43 8.58 -10.81
C GLN A 168 -4.04 7.59 -9.81
N VAL A 169 -3.31 6.52 -9.48
CA VAL A 169 -3.86 5.40 -8.70
C VAL A 169 -3.66 5.60 -7.20
N ILE A 170 -2.64 6.35 -6.80
CA ILE A 170 -2.28 6.53 -5.38
C ILE A 170 -2.52 7.98 -4.94
N ILE A 171 -1.87 8.96 -5.59
CA ILE A 171 -1.85 10.34 -5.08
C ILE A 171 -3.22 11.03 -5.22
N ILE A 172 -3.87 10.93 -6.38
CA ILE A 172 -5.19 11.53 -6.60
C ILE A 172 -6.22 11.00 -5.59
N PRO A 173 -6.41 9.68 -5.41
CA PRO A 173 -7.34 9.15 -4.42
C PRO A 173 -7.04 9.60 -2.99
N ILE A 174 -5.76 9.66 -2.59
CA ILE A 174 -5.37 10.14 -1.26
C ILE A 174 -5.78 11.60 -1.06
N ILE A 175 -5.48 12.48 -2.03
CA ILE A 175 -5.84 13.90 -1.97
C ILE A 175 -7.36 14.07 -1.89
N LEU A 176 -8.12 13.30 -2.67
CA LEU A 176 -9.58 13.30 -2.60
C LEU A 176 -10.08 12.86 -1.22
N GLY A 177 -9.51 11.81 -0.63
CA GLY A 177 -9.85 11.36 0.71
C GLY A 177 -9.58 12.43 1.77
N ILE A 178 -8.41 13.08 1.72
CA ILE A 178 -8.07 14.19 2.62
C ILE A 178 -9.04 15.37 2.43
N GLY A 179 -9.40 15.69 1.18
CA GLY A 179 -10.37 16.73 0.85
C GLY A 179 -11.74 16.46 1.45
N ILE A 180 -12.30 15.26 1.24
CA ILE A 180 -13.58 14.86 1.81
C ILE A 180 -13.55 14.90 3.33
N ARG A 181 -12.45 14.46 3.95
CA ARG A 181 -12.29 14.58 5.40
C ARG A 181 -12.35 16.02 5.89
N ARG A 182 -11.71 16.94 5.16
CA ARG A 182 -11.67 18.36 5.53
C ARG A 182 -13.03 19.03 5.39
N PHE A 183 -13.77 18.74 4.32
CA PHE A 183 -15.06 19.39 4.05
C PHE A 183 -16.27 18.70 4.72
N LEU A 184 -16.20 17.38 4.93
CA LEU A 184 -17.31 16.56 5.44
C LEU A 184 -16.87 15.64 6.61
N PRO A 185 -16.26 16.18 7.70
CA PRO A 185 -15.68 15.37 8.76
C PRO A 185 -16.69 14.43 9.44
N LYS A 186 -17.94 14.87 9.63
CA LYS A 186 -19.02 14.05 10.23
C LYS A 186 -19.38 12.81 9.38
N VAL A 187 -19.26 12.92 8.04
CA VAL A 187 -19.51 11.78 7.14
C VAL A 187 -18.36 10.79 7.23
N VAL A 188 -17.13 11.30 7.30
CA VAL A 188 -15.93 10.47 7.43
C VAL A 188 -15.90 9.72 8.74
N GLU A 189 -16.23 10.36 9.87
CA GLU A 189 -16.30 9.71 11.18
C GLU A 189 -17.28 8.52 11.21
N LYS A 190 -18.42 8.64 10.53
CA LYS A 190 -19.36 7.51 10.37
C LYS A 190 -18.84 6.42 9.42
N SER A 191 -18.04 6.79 8.43
CA SER A 191 -17.55 5.88 7.39
C SER A 191 -16.29 5.12 7.81
N ILE A 192 -15.47 5.68 8.70
CA ILE A 192 -14.21 5.09 9.19
C ILE A 192 -14.43 3.69 9.77
N THR A 193 -15.59 3.40 10.36
CA THR A 193 -15.90 2.08 10.90
C THR A 193 -16.05 1.01 9.83
N VAL A 194 -16.37 1.38 8.58
CA VAL A 194 -16.60 0.45 7.46
C VAL A 194 -15.40 0.39 6.52
N ILE A 195 -14.51 1.39 6.54
CA ILE A 195 -13.29 1.43 5.72
C ILE A 195 -12.44 0.13 5.84
N PRO A 196 -12.16 -0.42 7.03
CA PRO A 196 -11.38 -1.66 7.14
C PRO A 196 -11.99 -2.81 6.36
N LEU A 197 -13.31 -2.99 6.46
CA LEU A 197 -14.03 -4.03 5.71
C LEU A 197 -13.89 -3.84 4.20
N ILE A 198 -14.09 -2.62 3.70
CA ILE A 198 -13.95 -2.31 2.27
C ILE A 198 -12.53 -2.59 1.79
N SER A 199 -11.52 -2.16 2.56
CA SER A 199 -10.12 -2.39 2.21
C SER A 199 -9.76 -3.88 2.21
N VAL A 200 -10.23 -4.66 3.19
CA VAL A 200 -10.00 -6.12 3.23
C VAL A 200 -10.64 -6.79 2.01
N LEU A 201 -11.89 -6.46 1.69
CA LEU A 201 -12.59 -7.00 0.52
C LEU A 201 -11.88 -6.64 -0.80
N ALA A 202 -11.47 -5.38 -0.95
CA ALA A 202 -10.75 -4.91 -2.13
C ALA A 202 -9.42 -5.66 -2.30
N ILE A 203 -8.64 -5.82 -1.22
CA ILE A 203 -7.37 -6.53 -1.24
C ILE A 203 -7.58 -8.03 -1.56
N MET A 204 -8.59 -8.67 -0.98
CA MET A 204 -8.91 -10.07 -1.31
C MET A 204 -9.21 -10.24 -2.81
N ILE A 205 -9.97 -9.33 -3.41
CA ILE A 205 -10.25 -9.36 -4.85
C ILE A 205 -8.97 -9.15 -5.67
N ILE A 206 -8.14 -8.16 -5.30
CA ILE A 206 -6.86 -7.89 -5.98
C ILE A 206 -5.96 -9.12 -5.94
N ILE A 207 -5.79 -9.74 -4.78
CA ILE A 207 -4.95 -10.93 -4.62
C ILE A 207 -5.49 -12.10 -5.44
N SER A 208 -6.81 -12.32 -5.43
CA SER A 208 -7.43 -13.37 -6.24
C SER A 208 -7.12 -13.16 -7.73
N ALA A 209 -7.25 -11.94 -8.23
CA ALA A 209 -6.96 -11.61 -9.63
C ALA A 209 -5.47 -11.80 -9.98
N VAL A 210 -4.55 -11.38 -9.10
CA VAL A 210 -3.10 -11.52 -9.32
C VAL A 210 -2.69 -12.99 -9.34
N VAL A 211 -3.17 -13.81 -8.39
CA VAL A 211 -2.81 -15.23 -8.27
C VAL A 211 -3.20 -16.02 -9.51
N ILE A 212 -4.28 -15.64 -10.20
CA ILE A 212 -4.79 -16.36 -11.37
C ILE A 212 -4.08 -15.93 -12.67
N CYS A 213 -3.55 -14.71 -12.69
CA CYS A 213 -2.70 -14.24 -13.78
C CYS A 213 -1.25 -14.77 -13.68
N SER A 214 -0.89 -15.39 -12.56
CA SER A 214 0.44 -15.96 -12.28
C SER A 214 0.48 -17.45 -12.62
#